data_AF-A0A0J8RZ50-F1
#
_entry.id   AF-A0A0J8RZ50-F1
#
_cell.length_a   1.000
_cell.length_b   1.000
_cell.length_c   1.000
_cell.angle_alpha   90.00
_cell.angle_beta   90.00
_cell.angle_gamma   90.00
#
_symmetry.space_group_name_H-M   'P 1'
#
loop_
_entity.id
_entity.type
_entity.pdbx_description
1 polymer ?
#
loop_
_entity_poly.entity_id
_entity_poly.type
_entity_poly.pdbx_seq_one_letter_code
_entity_poly.pdbx_strand_id
1 'polypeptide(L)'
;MAYAGAALVTPEYQPIAREWDSGIDSFNFNMHKWLLVNFDASCLFVRNRTDVTSAMDITPAYLRNPYSELPDTVDFRNWQIPLGRRFRALKIWFVMRAYGLSGMRAFIYKGLHHGDVFVELCRGRKDLFTIVTPPAFGLTVFRVTDEAAAAACGSTSAAITREVYEKINAGGEIFITSSVVGGIYVIRVVSGSWLSEEKYVRRAFDIIAKTTEETLAGKKTNGVETLKN
;
A
#
# COMPACT_ATOMS: atom_id res chain seq x y z
N MET A 1 9.92 -4.78 3.70
CA MET A 1 8.61 -4.44 3.08
C MET A 1 8.56 -2.95 2.79
N ALA A 2 8.33 -2.53 1.54
CA ALA A 2 8.42 -1.12 1.14
C ALA A 2 7.36 -0.18 1.74
N TYR A 3 6.12 -0.64 1.94
CA TYR A 3 5.02 0.17 2.47
C TYR A 3 4.93 0.08 4.01
N ALA A 4 4.69 -1.12 4.53
CA ALA A 4 4.44 -1.36 5.96
C ALA A 4 5.63 -1.03 6.87
N GLY A 5 6.87 -0.96 6.35
CA GLY A 5 8.02 -0.56 7.16
C GLY A 5 7.90 0.85 7.76
N ALA A 6 7.08 1.71 7.15
CA ALA A 6 6.73 3.01 7.72
C ALA A 6 6.02 2.92 9.09
N ALA A 7 5.24 1.85 9.34
CA ALA A 7 4.52 1.67 10.58
C ALA A 7 5.43 1.46 11.79
N LEU A 8 6.70 1.08 11.60
CA LEU A 8 7.67 0.91 12.70
C LEU A 8 7.98 2.21 13.46
N VAL A 9 7.56 3.37 12.92
CA VAL A 9 7.60 4.63 13.66
C VAL A 9 6.68 4.61 14.90
N THR A 10 5.63 3.78 14.87
CA THR A 10 4.66 3.58 15.96
C THR A 10 5.08 2.40 16.85
N PRO A 11 5.02 2.53 18.20
CA PRO A 11 5.51 1.50 19.13
C PRO A 11 4.86 0.13 18.95
N GLU A 12 3.59 0.07 18.56
CA GLU A 12 2.79 -1.15 18.46
C GLU A 12 3.30 -2.11 17.37
N TYR A 13 3.95 -1.57 16.33
CA TYR A 13 4.49 -2.35 15.23
C TYR A 13 5.99 -2.62 15.34
N GLN A 14 6.70 -1.98 16.28
CA GLN A 14 8.12 -2.25 16.53
C GLN A 14 8.44 -3.69 16.92
N PRO A 15 7.58 -4.44 17.64
CA PRO A 15 7.83 -5.86 17.92
C PRO A 15 8.08 -6.71 16.67
N ILE A 16 7.47 -6.37 15.53
CA ILE A 16 7.72 -7.05 14.24
C ILE A 16 9.21 -7.02 13.89
N ALA A 17 9.90 -5.91 14.19
CA ALA A 17 11.31 -5.77 13.91
C ALA A 17 12.22 -6.55 14.88
N ARG A 18 11.72 -6.96 16.05
CA ARG A 18 12.48 -7.76 17.01
C ARG A 18 12.70 -9.19 16.52
N GLU A 19 11.80 -9.70 15.70
CA GLU A 19 11.95 -11.01 15.04
C GLU A 19 13.11 -11.05 14.04
N TRP A 20 13.69 -9.90 13.69
CA TRP A 20 14.74 -9.80 12.68
C TRP A 20 16.17 -9.88 13.23
N ASP A 21 16.34 -9.84 14.55
CA ASP A 21 17.63 -9.61 15.22
C ASP A 21 18.73 -10.58 14.76
N SER A 22 18.38 -11.85 14.55
CA SER A 22 19.34 -12.93 14.23
C SER A 22 19.35 -13.41 12.77
N GLY A 23 18.72 -12.71 11.82
CA GLY A 23 18.56 -13.29 10.46
C GLY A 23 18.38 -12.32 9.29
N ILE A 24 18.55 -11.02 9.48
CA ILE A 24 18.51 -10.05 8.36
C ILE A 24 19.84 -9.30 8.18
N ASP A 25 20.25 -9.17 6.93
CA ASP A 25 21.42 -8.40 6.51
C ASP A 25 21.06 -6.96 6.10
N SER A 26 19.82 -6.75 5.66
CA SER A 26 19.34 -5.44 5.23
C SER A 26 17.84 -5.24 5.47
N PHE A 27 17.45 -3.97 5.63
CA PHE A 27 16.07 -3.54 5.77
C PHE A 27 15.80 -2.34 4.88
N ASN A 28 14.68 -2.38 4.16
CA ASN A 28 14.25 -1.28 3.31
C ASN A 28 12.76 -0.95 3.50
N PHE A 29 12.49 0.35 3.53
CA PHE A 29 11.15 0.90 3.40
C PHE A 29 11.16 2.23 2.64
N ASN A 30 9.97 2.64 2.17
CA ASN A 30 9.81 3.84 1.37
C ASN A 30 9.06 4.90 2.17
N MET A 31 9.77 5.95 2.60
CA MET A 31 9.14 7.12 3.23
C MET A 31 8.11 7.78 2.31
N HIS A 32 8.35 7.70 0.99
CA HIS A 32 7.43 8.27 0.00
C HIS A 32 6.13 7.50 -0.21
N LYS A 33 5.96 6.35 0.45
CA LYS A 33 4.70 5.63 0.40
C LYS A 33 3.76 6.04 1.53
N TRP A 34 4.28 6.20 2.75
CA TRP A 34 3.40 6.36 3.91
C TRP A 34 3.96 7.23 5.06
N LEU A 35 5.02 7.99 4.81
CA LEU A 35 5.62 8.92 5.79
C LEU A 35 5.85 10.32 5.20
N LEU A 36 4.88 10.81 4.43
CA LEU A 36 4.76 12.24 4.05
C LEU A 36 5.92 12.83 3.23
N VAL A 37 6.87 12.01 2.77
CA VAL A 37 7.96 12.46 1.89
C VAL A 37 7.49 12.37 0.43
N ASN A 38 7.64 13.42 -0.36
CA ASN A 38 7.31 13.34 -1.79
C ASN A 38 8.19 12.32 -2.54
N PHE A 39 7.67 11.75 -3.63
CA PHE A 39 8.40 10.79 -4.48
C PHE A 39 9.73 11.36 -5.01
N ASP A 40 10.85 10.63 -5.06
CA ASP A 40 11.16 9.31 -4.52
C ASP A 40 11.97 9.39 -3.20
N ALA A 41 11.74 8.48 -2.26
CA ALA A 41 12.51 8.39 -1.01
C ALA A 41 12.44 6.98 -0.41
N SER A 42 13.45 6.17 -0.69
CA SER A 42 13.61 4.83 -0.13
C SER A 42 14.80 4.84 0.82
N CYS A 43 14.62 4.28 2.01
CA CYS A 43 15.63 4.19 3.05
C CYS A 43 16.09 2.74 3.14
N LEU A 44 17.37 2.49 2.84
CA LEU A 44 18.02 1.19 2.99
C LEU A 44 18.96 1.25 4.18
N PHE A 45 18.82 0.27 5.07
CA PHE A 45 19.72 0.00 6.18
C PHE A 45 20.38 -1.35 5.92
N VAL A 46 21.68 -1.45 6.16
CA VAL A 46 22.45 -2.69 6.00
C VAL A 46 23.26 -2.92 7.27
N ARG A 47 23.41 -4.19 7.66
CA ARG A 47 24.19 -4.59 8.83
C ARG A 47 25.68 -4.40 8.59
N ASN A 48 26.15 -4.80 7.42
CA ASN A 48 27.51 -4.60 6.97
C ASN A 48 27.54 -3.72 5.71
N ARG A 49 28.16 -2.54 5.81
CA ARG A 49 28.26 -1.62 4.67
C ARG A 49 29.12 -2.18 3.53
N THR A 50 30.12 -3.01 3.84
CA THR A 50 31.06 -3.49 2.82
C THR A 50 30.37 -4.34 1.77
N ASP A 51 29.34 -5.08 2.15
CA ASP A 51 28.57 -5.95 1.25
C ASP A 51 27.97 -5.16 0.07
N VAL A 52 27.58 -3.90 0.31
CA VAL A 52 27.11 -2.99 -0.74
C VAL A 52 28.28 -2.26 -1.39
N THR A 53 29.17 -1.67 -0.57
CA THR A 53 30.20 -0.77 -1.11
C THR A 53 31.24 -1.48 -1.95
N SER A 54 31.66 -2.70 -1.61
CA SER A 54 32.62 -3.45 -2.42
C SER A 54 32.02 -3.95 -3.72
N ALA A 55 30.73 -4.31 -3.71
CA ALA A 55 30.02 -4.74 -4.91
C ALA A 55 29.77 -3.59 -5.90
N MET A 56 29.66 -2.35 -5.40
CA MET A 56 29.36 -1.15 -6.18
C MET A 56 30.57 -0.24 -6.42
N ASP A 57 31.77 -0.61 -5.93
CA ASP A 57 32.96 0.23 -6.07
C ASP A 57 33.49 0.20 -7.51
N ILE A 58 33.28 1.31 -8.21
CA ILE A 58 33.89 1.61 -9.50
C ILE A 58 34.43 3.04 -9.38
N THR A 59 35.46 3.22 -8.56
CA THR A 59 36.06 4.55 -8.33
C THR A 59 37.19 4.84 -9.32
N PRO A 60 36.93 5.60 -10.41
CA PRO A 60 37.96 6.02 -11.35
C PRO A 60 38.89 7.04 -10.71
N ALA A 61 40.11 7.16 -11.26
CA ALA A 61 41.15 8.05 -10.74
C ALA A 61 40.71 9.52 -10.59
N TYR A 62 39.88 10.01 -11.52
CA TYR A 62 39.40 11.42 -11.51
C TYR A 62 38.40 11.74 -10.38
N LEU A 63 37.91 10.74 -9.66
CA LEU A 63 37.03 10.94 -8.50
C LEU A 63 37.73 10.64 -7.17
N ARG A 64 39.01 10.26 -7.20
CA ARG A 64 39.81 10.09 -5.98
C ARG A 64 40.22 11.45 -5.47
N ASN A 65 40.02 11.66 -4.18
CA ASN A 65 40.48 12.85 -3.48
C ASN A 65 40.87 12.45 -2.04
N PRO A 66 41.75 13.20 -1.37
CA PRO A 66 42.24 12.84 -0.03
C PRO A 66 41.14 12.71 1.03
N TYR A 67 39.99 13.38 0.86
CA TYR A 67 38.88 13.34 1.82
C TYR A 67 38.02 12.09 1.69
N SER A 68 37.91 11.52 0.49
CA SER A 68 37.18 10.27 0.23
C SER A 68 37.88 9.04 0.81
N GLU A 69 39.18 9.15 1.12
CA GLU A 69 39.97 8.07 1.73
C GLU A 69 40.00 8.16 3.27
N LEU A 70 39.39 9.20 3.85
CA LEU A 70 39.28 9.33 5.30
C LEU A 70 38.28 8.30 5.88
N PRO A 71 38.58 7.65 7.03
CA PRO A 71 37.72 6.63 7.63
C PRO A 71 36.29 7.09 7.95
N ASP A 72 36.14 8.38 8.29
CA ASP A 72 34.88 8.98 8.74
C ASP A 72 34.01 9.54 7.60
N THR A 73 34.52 9.54 6.36
CA THR A 73 33.77 10.02 5.20
C THR A 73 33.03 8.86 4.53
N VAL A 74 31.71 8.99 4.39
CA VAL A 74 30.90 8.03 3.62
C VAL A 74 30.72 8.52 2.19
N ASP A 75 31.30 7.80 1.23
CA ASP A 75 31.03 8.05 -0.18
C ASP A 75 29.80 7.28 -0.67
N PHE A 76 28.66 7.97 -0.69
CA PHE A 76 27.37 7.41 -1.11
C PHE A 76 27.30 7.02 -2.59
N ARG A 77 28.29 7.35 -3.43
CA ARG A 77 28.36 6.80 -4.79
C ARG A 77 28.35 5.28 -4.77
N ASN A 78 29.14 4.68 -3.87
CA ASN A 78 29.30 3.23 -3.79
C ASN A 78 28.13 2.57 -3.04
N TRP A 79 27.01 3.27 -2.84
CA TRP A 79 25.81 2.77 -2.14
C TRP A 79 24.59 2.62 -3.06
N GLN A 80 24.74 2.95 -4.34
CA GLN A 80 23.64 3.00 -5.29
C GLN A 80 24.14 2.77 -6.72
N ILE A 81 23.22 2.48 -7.63
CA ILE A 81 23.54 2.21 -9.04
C ILE A 81 24.11 3.44 -9.78
N PRO A 82 23.47 4.63 -9.74
CA PRO A 82 23.99 5.77 -10.49
C PRO A 82 25.10 6.51 -9.74
N LEU A 83 26.09 7.01 -10.48
CA LEU A 83 27.15 7.89 -9.97
C LEU A 83 26.58 9.17 -9.35
N GLY A 84 25.72 9.87 -10.10
CA GLY A 84 25.10 11.12 -9.67
C GLY A 84 23.97 10.88 -8.67
N ARG A 85 23.85 11.77 -7.67
CA ARG A 85 22.77 11.70 -6.66
C ARG A 85 22.13 13.05 -6.40
N ARG A 86 20.81 13.03 -6.20
CA ARG A 86 20.04 14.19 -5.71
C ARG A 86 20.23 14.34 -4.20
N PHE A 87 20.01 15.54 -3.68
CA PHE A 87 20.01 15.80 -2.24
C PHE A 87 18.70 15.32 -1.56
N ARG A 88 18.43 14.00 -1.59
CA ARG A 88 17.19 13.41 -1.06
C ARG A 88 17.03 13.56 0.46
N ALA A 89 18.15 13.63 1.19
CA ALA A 89 18.13 13.81 2.64
C ALA A 89 17.48 15.13 3.07
N LEU A 90 17.53 16.19 2.25
CA LEU A 90 16.96 17.49 2.60
C LEU A 90 15.44 17.44 2.81
N LYS A 91 14.69 16.80 1.90
CA LYS A 91 13.24 16.66 2.06
C LYS A 91 12.85 15.75 3.23
N ILE A 92 13.64 14.70 3.50
CA ILE A 92 13.45 13.82 4.66
C ILE A 92 13.66 14.63 5.95
N TRP A 93 14.74 15.40 6.01
CA TRP A 93 15.06 16.26 7.14
C TRP A 93 13.93 17.27 7.43
N PHE A 94 13.40 17.95 6.41
CA PHE A 94 12.26 18.86 6.60
C PHE A 94 11.01 18.16 7.12
N VAL A 95 10.67 16.98 6.60
CA VAL A 95 9.51 16.20 7.12
C VAL A 95 9.73 15.83 8.59
N MET A 96 10.89 15.29 8.94
CA MET A 96 11.20 14.92 10.33
C MET A 96 11.19 16.14 11.26
N ARG A 97 11.69 17.29 10.81
CA ARG A 97 11.74 18.53 11.61
C ARG A 97 10.38 19.20 11.75
N ALA A 98 9.56 19.21 10.69
CA ALA A 98 8.28 19.90 10.68
C ALA A 98 7.19 19.13 11.43
N TYR A 99 7.09 17.81 11.20
CA TYR A 99 6.06 16.99 11.83
C TYR A 99 6.51 16.39 13.17
N GLY A 100 7.82 16.18 13.34
CA GLY A 100 8.34 15.42 14.46
C GLY A 100 7.86 13.96 14.48
N LEU A 101 8.30 13.22 15.49
CA LEU A 101 7.90 11.83 15.68
C LEU A 101 6.38 11.71 15.94
N SER A 102 5.81 12.65 16.70
CA SER A 102 4.37 12.67 17.01
C SER A 102 3.50 12.86 15.77
N GLY A 103 3.83 13.81 14.90
CA GLY A 103 3.10 14.04 13.66
C GLY A 103 3.20 12.86 12.67
N MET A 104 4.38 12.24 12.57
CA MET A 104 4.56 11.03 11.76
C MET A 104 3.72 9.86 12.29
N ARG A 105 3.69 9.64 13.61
CA ARG A 105 2.83 8.62 14.24
C ARG A 105 1.35 8.91 14.03
N ALA A 106 0.92 10.15 14.24
CA ALA A 106 -0.46 10.58 14.02
C ALA A 106 -0.91 10.31 12.57
N PHE A 107 -0.03 10.52 11.59
CA PHE A 107 -0.32 10.20 10.20
C PHE A 107 -0.52 8.70 9.95
N ILE A 108 0.32 7.85 10.54
CA ILE A 108 0.16 6.38 10.47
C ILE A 108 -1.15 5.95 11.14
N TYR A 109 -1.43 6.41 12.37
CA TYR A 109 -2.66 6.07 13.09
C TYR A 109 -3.91 6.49 12.31
N LYS A 110 -3.90 7.65 11.66
CA LYS A 110 -4.99 8.08 10.78
C LYS A 110 -5.22 7.11 9.62
N GLY A 111 -4.15 6.65 8.98
CA GLY A 111 -4.23 5.64 7.90
C GLY A 111 -4.74 4.29 8.39
N LEU A 112 -4.34 3.87 9.59
CA LEU A 112 -4.84 2.65 10.23
C LEU A 112 -6.33 2.75 10.55
N HIS A 113 -6.75 3.86 11.17
CA HIS A 113 -8.16 4.15 11.46
C HIS A 113 -9.03 4.11 10.20
N HIS A 114 -8.57 4.70 9.09
CA HIS A 114 -9.29 4.60 7.81
C HIS A 114 -9.46 3.15 7.34
N GLY A 115 -8.43 2.31 7.53
CA GLY A 115 -8.51 0.89 7.24
C GLY A 115 -9.55 0.19 8.11
N ASP A 116 -9.52 0.43 9.42
CA ASP A 116 -10.45 -0.17 10.38
C ASP A 116 -11.90 0.21 10.07
N VAL A 117 -12.16 1.49 9.78
CA VAL A 117 -13.48 1.96 9.33
C VAL A 117 -13.94 1.19 8.09
N PHE A 118 -13.07 1.05 7.08
CA PHE A 118 -13.44 0.33 5.85
C PHE A 118 -13.71 -1.17 6.10
N VAL A 119 -12.92 -1.80 6.98
CA VAL A 119 -13.14 -3.19 7.41
C VAL A 119 -14.50 -3.36 8.07
N GLU A 120 -14.87 -2.46 8.98
CA GLU A 120 -16.17 -2.51 9.67
C GLU A 120 -17.33 -2.30 8.70
N LEU A 121 -17.18 -1.41 7.71
CA LEU A 121 -18.19 -1.24 6.66
C LEU A 121 -18.38 -2.52 5.84
N CYS A 122 -17.28 -3.18 5.42
CA CYS A 122 -17.35 -4.48 4.74
C CYS A 122 -18.04 -5.53 5.62
N ARG A 123 -17.72 -5.58 6.92
CA ARG A 123 -18.35 -6.51 7.89
C ARG A 123 -19.83 -6.20 8.15
N GLY A 124 -20.25 -4.94 7.98
CA GLY A 124 -21.66 -4.54 8.05
C GLY A 124 -22.47 -5.00 6.82
N ARG A 125 -21.81 -5.26 5.69
CA ARG A 125 -22.41 -5.75 4.44
C ARG A 125 -21.92 -7.13 4.05
N LYS A 126 -21.94 -8.09 4.99
CA LYS A 126 -21.61 -9.50 4.74
C LYS A 126 -22.53 -10.17 3.72
N ASP A 127 -23.69 -9.59 3.46
CA ASP A 127 -24.58 -9.99 2.37
C ASP A 127 -23.93 -9.75 1.00
N LEU A 128 -23.07 -8.73 0.87
CA LEU A 128 -22.38 -8.39 -0.39
C LEU A 128 -20.91 -8.77 -0.42
N PHE A 129 -20.18 -8.60 0.70
CA PHE A 129 -18.72 -8.62 0.70
C PHE A 129 -18.13 -9.63 1.67
N THR A 130 -17.04 -10.25 1.23
CA THR A 130 -16.17 -11.07 2.09
C THR A 130 -14.73 -10.56 2.03
N ILE A 131 -14.10 -10.48 3.20
CA ILE A 131 -12.69 -10.09 3.35
C ILE A 131 -11.84 -11.34 3.12
N VAL A 132 -10.91 -11.27 2.17
CA VAL A 132 -10.17 -12.45 1.67
C VAL A 132 -8.90 -12.72 2.48
N THR A 133 -8.27 -11.68 3.00
CA THR A 133 -7.06 -11.80 3.84
C THR A 133 -7.23 -10.97 5.10
N PRO A 134 -6.62 -11.36 6.25
CA PRO A 134 -6.60 -10.53 7.45
C PRO A 134 -6.19 -9.08 7.12
N PRO A 135 -7.02 -8.07 7.44
CA PRO A 135 -6.67 -6.67 7.18
C PRO A 135 -5.39 -6.29 7.92
N ALA A 136 -4.53 -5.54 7.25
CA ALA A 136 -3.25 -5.12 7.83
C ALA A 136 -2.81 -3.78 7.24
N PHE A 137 -2.24 -2.92 8.11
CA PHE A 137 -1.62 -1.65 7.71
C PHE A 137 -2.52 -0.74 6.86
N GLY A 138 -3.81 -0.65 7.17
CA GLY A 138 -4.75 0.21 6.45
C GLY A 138 -5.20 -0.31 5.07
N LEU A 139 -4.73 -1.49 4.64
CA LEU A 139 -5.15 -2.16 3.41
C LEU A 139 -6.23 -3.20 3.71
N THR A 140 -7.35 -3.10 3.01
CA THR A 140 -8.41 -4.11 2.99
C THR A 140 -8.44 -4.80 1.63
N VAL A 141 -8.50 -6.14 1.66
CA VAL A 141 -8.60 -7.01 0.48
C VAL A 141 -9.90 -7.79 0.58
N PHE A 142 -10.80 -7.55 -0.36
CA PHE A 142 -12.16 -8.10 -0.32
C PHE A 142 -12.69 -8.40 -1.73
N ARG A 143 -13.81 -9.10 -1.79
CA ARG A 143 -14.54 -9.39 -3.03
C ARG A 143 -16.03 -9.50 -2.76
N VAL A 144 -16.82 -9.59 -3.82
CA VAL A 144 -18.24 -9.95 -3.71
C VAL A 144 -18.36 -11.38 -3.17
N THR A 145 -19.35 -11.67 -2.33
CA THR A 145 -19.56 -13.01 -1.78
C THR A 145 -19.98 -14.00 -2.86
N ASP A 146 -19.71 -15.29 -2.63
CA ASP A 146 -20.17 -16.34 -3.55
C ASP A 146 -21.69 -16.47 -3.52
N GLU A 147 -22.30 -16.26 -2.35
CA GLU A 147 -23.75 -16.27 -2.14
C GLU A 147 -24.44 -15.17 -2.94
N ALA A 148 -23.94 -13.93 -2.88
CA ALA A 148 -24.51 -12.82 -3.66
C ALA A 148 -24.37 -13.06 -5.17
N ALA A 149 -23.23 -13.58 -5.60
CA ALA A 149 -22.99 -13.88 -7.01
C ALA A 149 -23.88 -15.03 -7.53
N ALA A 150 -24.03 -16.11 -6.74
CA ALA A 150 -24.91 -17.23 -7.07
C ALA A 150 -26.37 -16.80 -7.22
N ALA A 151 -26.85 -15.89 -6.36
CA ALA A 151 -28.18 -15.30 -6.45
C ALA A 151 -28.41 -14.46 -7.72
N ALA A 152 -27.34 -14.05 -8.42
CA ALA A 152 -27.38 -13.22 -9.63
C ALA A 152 -27.15 -14.05 -10.92
N CYS A 153 -28.07 -14.97 -11.20
CA CYS A 153 -28.11 -15.77 -12.44
C CYS A 153 -26.86 -16.65 -12.67
N GLY A 154 -26.26 -17.20 -11.61
CA GLY A 154 -25.16 -18.18 -11.73
C GLY A 154 -23.82 -17.61 -12.19
N SER A 155 -23.61 -16.29 -12.11
CA SER A 155 -22.30 -15.69 -12.35
C SER A 155 -21.31 -16.04 -11.23
N THR A 156 -20.02 -16.19 -11.55
CA THR A 156 -19.01 -16.37 -10.51
C THR A 156 -18.74 -15.06 -9.78
N SER A 157 -18.43 -15.13 -8.49
CA SER A 157 -18.06 -13.93 -7.72
C SER A 157 -16.84 -13.21 -8.31
N ALA A 158 -15.89 -13.94 -8.90
CA ALA A 158 -14.75 -13.32 -9.58
C ALA A 158 -15.17 -12.46 -10.78
N ALA A 159 -16.14 -12.92 -11.58
CA ALA A 159 -16.66 -12.16 -12.71
C ALA A 159 -17.41 -10.90 -12.25
N ILE A 160 -18.28 -11.03 -11.23
CA ILE A 160 -19.01 -9.88 -10.67
C ILE A 160 -18.04 -8.87 -10.04
N THR A 161 -17.07 -9.35 -9.25
CA THR A 161 -16.06 -8.48 -8.61
C THR A 161 -15.25 -7.71 -9.65
N ARG A 162 -14.89 -8.34 -10.78
CA ARG A 162 -14.21 -7.68 -11.90
C ARG A 162 -15.09 -6.61 -12.55
N GLU A 163 -16.34 -6.94 -12.84
CA GLU A 163 -17.28 -6.00 -13.46
C GLU A 163 -17.53 -4.77 -12.57
N VAL A 164 -17.71 -4.99 -11.26
CA VAL A 164 -17.84 -3.91 -10.27
C VAL A 164 -16.58 -3.03 -10.26
N TYR A 165 -15.40 -3.64 -10.21
CA TYR A 165 -14.12 -2.93 -10.26
C TYR A 165 -13.99 -2.05 -11.52
N GLU A 166 -14.30 -2.60 -12.70
CA GLU A 166 -14.20 -1.90 -13.97
C GLU A 166 -15.20 -0.73 -14.05
N LYS A 167 -16.45 -0.94 -13.63
CA LYS A 167 -17.47 0.11 -13.59
C LYS A 167 -17.09 1.27 -12.68
N ILE A 168 -16.55 0.98 -11.49
CA ILE A 168 -16.11 2.02 -10.54
C ILE A 168 -15.01 2.88 -11.15
N ASN A 169 -13.96 2.25 -11.70
CA ASN A 169 -12.84 2.99 -12.27
C ASN A 169 -13.22 3.73 -13.56
N ALA A 170 -14.16 3.21 -14.36
CA ALA A 170 -14.72 3.91 -15.52
C ALA A 170 -15.56 5.14 -15.11
N GLY A 171 -16.23 5.08 -13.96
CA GLY A 171 -17.01 6.20 -13.41
C GLY A 171 -16.15 7.37 -12.91
N GLY A 172 -14.91 7.11 -12.50
CA GLY A 172 -13.92 8.15 -12.17
C GLY A 172 -14.12 8.90 -10.84
N GLU A 173 -15.17 8.61 -10.07
CA GLU A 173 -15.39 9.21 -8.73
C GLU A 173 -14.34 8.76 -7.71
N ILE A 174 -13.91 7.49 -7.79
CA ILE A 174 -12.84 6.91 -6.98
C ILE A 174 -11.95 6.04 -7.86
N PHE A 175 -10.72 5.81 -7.41
CA PHE A 175 -9.79 4.89 -8.04
C PHE A 175 -9.43 3.77 -7.07
N ILE A 176 -9.72 2.54 -7.48
CA ILE A 176 -9.36 1.32 -6.76
C ILE A 176 -8.46 0.44 -7.63
N THR A 177 -7.80 -0.54 -7.03
CA THR A 177 -6.99 -1.52 -7.76
C THR A 177 -7.45 -2.93 -7.45
N SER A 178 -7.31 -3.83 -8.41
CA SER A 178 -7.58 -5.25 -8.22
C SER A 178 -6.28 -6.07 -8.12
N SER A 179 -6.41 -7.32 -7.70
CA SER A 179 -5.34 -8.30 -7.69
C SER A 179 -5.89 -9.72 -7.73
N VAL A 180 -4.99 -10.71 -7.73
CA VAL A 180 -5.33 -12.12 -7.59
C VAL A 180 -4.52 -12.70 -6.45
N VAL A 181 -5.20 -13.23 -5.43
CA VAL A 181 -4.58 -13.82 -4.24
C VAL A 181 -4.96 -15.29 -4.18
N GLY A 182 -4.01 -16.21 -4.33
CA GLY A 182 -4.31 -17.65 -4.32
C GLY A 182 -5.34 -18.08 -5.39
N GLY A 183 -5.33 -17.43 -6.56
CA GLY A 183 -6.34 -17.67 -7.63
C GLY A 183 -7.66 -16.92 -7.47
N ILE A 184 -7.86 -16.21 -6.35
CA ILE A 184 -9.08 -15.45 -6.05
C ILE A 184 -8.92 -14.02 -6.56
N TYR A 185 -9.77 -13.58 -7.48
CA TYR A 185 -9.83 -12.18 -7.90
C TYR A 185 -10.41 -11.29 -6.80
N VAL A 186 -9.73 -10.19 -6.48
CA VAL A 186 -10.04 -9.32 -5.34
C VAL A 186 -9.91 -7.84 -5.68
N ILE A 187 -10.61 -7.00 -4.92
CA ILE A 187 -10.44 -5.55 -4.86
C ILE A 187 -9.58 -5.19 -3.66
N ARG A 188 -8.73 -4.17 -3.82
CA ARG A 188 -7.82 -3.65 -2.80
C ARG A 188 -8.14 -2.18 -2.56
N VAL A 189 -8.41 -1.84 -1.30
CA VAL A 189 -8.66 -0.46 -0.86
C VAL A 189 -7.69 -0.11 0.26
N VAL A 190 -6.98 0.99 0.06
CA VAL A 190 -6.08 1.60 1.06
C VAL A 190 -6.16 3.11 0.92
N SER A 191 -6.28 3.80 2.05
CA SER A 191 -6.29 5.26 2.10
C SER A 191 -4.95 5.77 2.61
N GLY A 192 -4.06 6.18 1.70
CA GLY A 192 -2.72 6.66 2.02
C GLY A 192 -2.49 8.15 1.74
N SER A 193 -3.51 8.87 1.24
CA SER A 193 -3.38 10.28 0.87
C SER A 193 -3.27 11.18 2.10
N TRP A 194 -2.47 12.24 2.02
CA TRP A 194 -2.37 13.25 3.07
C TRP A 194 -3.69 14.00 3.30
N LEU A 195 -4.48 14.18 2.23
CA LEU A 195 -5.82 14.80 2.25
C LEU A 195 -6.93 13.83 2.65
N SER A 196 -6.62 12.56 2.92
CA SER A 196 -7.66 11.59 3.25
C SER A 196 -8.41 11.99 4.53
N GLU A 197 -9.71 11.72 4.56
CA GLU A 197 -10.59 11.93 5.70
C GLU A 197 -11.58 10.77 5.72
N GLU A 198 -12.11 10.43 6.89
CA GLU A 198 -13.04 9.33 7.06
C GLU A 198 -14.28 9.46 6.14
N LYS A 199 -14.78 10.69 5.94
CA LYS A 199 -15.92 10.95 5.04
C LYS A 199 -15.67 10.46 3.61
N TYR A 200 -14.43 10.52 3.12
CA TYR A 200 -14.07 10.01 1.78
C TYR A 200 -14.00 8.48 1.75
N VAL A 201 -13.56 7.86 2.85
CA VAL A 201 -13.54 6.39 2.98
C VAL A 201 -14.97 5.84 2.98
N ARG A 202 -15.88 6.47 3.75
CA ARG A 202 -17.30 6.12 3.78
C ARG A 202 -17.95 6.31 2.41
N ARG A 203 -17.73 7.46 1.77
CA ARG A 203 -18.22 7.73 0.41
C ARG A 203 -17.71 6.70 -0.61
N ALA A 204 -16.44 6.32 -0.53
CA ALA A 204 -15.88 5.30 -1.41
C ALA A 204 -16.57 3.94 -1.20
N PHE A 205 -16.84 3.56 0.06
CA PHE A 205 -17.59 2.35 0.36
C PHE A 205 -19.04 2.41 -0.16
N ASP A 206 -19.73 3.54 -0.01
CA ASP A 206 -21.10 3.71 -0.52
C ASP A 206 -21.16 3.53 -2.04
N ILE A 207 -20.18 4.08 -2.77
CA ILE A 207 -20.04 3.88 -4.22
C ILE A 207 -19.84 2.39 -4.53
N ILE A 208 -18.92 1.72 -3.82
CA ILE A 208 -18.65 0.29 -4.01
C ILE A 208 -19.90 -0.57 -3.77
N ALA A 209 -20.61 -0.33 -2.67
CA ALA A 209 -21.84 -1.04 -2.32
C ALA A 209 -22.92 -0.82 -3.38
N LYS A 210 -23.18 0.44 -3.74
CA LYS A 210 -24.19 0.80 -4.76
C LYS A 210 -23.88 0.16 -6.12
N THR A 211 -22.66 0.28 -6.62
CA THR A 211 -22.28 -0.32 -7.91
C THR A 211 -22.38 -1.84 -7.90
N THR A 212 -22.11 -2.47 -6.75
CA THR A 212 -22.27 -3.92 -6.55
C THR A 212 -23.75 -4.32 -6.65
N GLU A 213 -24.63 -3.61 -5.94
CA GLU A 213 -26.08 -3.85 -5.98
C GLU A 213 -26.66 -3.67 -7.38
N GLU A 214 -26.30 -2.58 -8.07
CA GLU A 214 -26.72 -2.32 -9.45
C GLU A 214 -26.25 -3.42 -10.42
N THR A 215 -25.03 -3.90 -10.23
CA THR A 215 -24.46 -4.96 -11.07
C THR A 215 -25.16 -6.30 -10.82
N LEU A 216 -25.43 -6.64 -9.55
CA LEU A 216 -26.17 -7.85 -9.20
C LEU A 216 -27.63 -7.78 -9.70
N ALA A 217 -28.28 -6.62 -9.59
CA ALA A 217 -29.64 -6.41 -10.08
C ALA A 217 -29.72 -6.55 -11.61
N GLY A 218 -28.82 -5.92 -12.36
CA GLY A 218 -28.80 -6.02 -13.83
C GLY A 218 -28.61 -7.45 -14.35
N LYS A 219 -27.84 -8.28 -13.63
CA LYS A 219 -27.69 -9.72 -13.97
C LYS A 219 -28.96 -10.52 -13.76
N LYS A 220 -29.74 -10.21 -12.72
CA LYS A 220 -31.03 -10.87 -12.48
C LYS A 220 -32.03 -10.57 -13.60
N THR A 221 -32.09 -9.33 -14.08
CA THR A 221 -33.01 -8.93 -15.16
C THR A 221 -32.67 -9.63 -16.48
N ASN A 222 -31.39 -9.63 -16.88
CA ASN A 222 -30.95 -10.27 -18.13
C ASN A 222 -31.13 -11.80 -18.10
N GLY A 223 -30.95 -12.43 -16.94
CA GLY A 223 -31.19 -13.87 -16.76
C GLY A 223 -32.66 -14.26 -16.95
N VAL A 224 -33.58 -13.43 -16.48
CA VAL A 224 -35.03 -13.67 -16.64
C VAL A 224 -35.48 -13.49 -18.09
N GLU A 225 -34.89 -12.56 -18.84
CA GLU A 225 -35.18 -12.41 -20.28
C GLU A 225 -34.64 -13.58 -21.12
N THR A 226 -33.48 -14.12 -20.75
CA THR A 226 -32.86 -15.26 -21.47
C THR A 226 -33.64 -16.57 -21.28
N LEU A 227 -34.38 -16.74 -20.18
CA LEU A 227 -35.23 -17.91 -19.91
C LEU A 227 -36.61 -17.84 -20.58
N LYS A 228 -36.98 -16.70 -21.16
CA LYS A 228 -38.27 -16.48 -21.83
C LYS A 228 -38.22 -16.68 -23.35
N ASN A 229 -37.03 -16.93 -23.91
CA ASN A 229 -36.79 -17.27 -25.31
C ASN A 229 -36.31 -18.72 -25.44
#